data_AF-A0A7K1D2X7-F1
#
_entry.id   AF-A0A7K1D2X7-F1
#
_cell.length_a   1.000
_cell.length_b   1.000
_cell.length_c   1.000
_cell.angle_alpha   90.00
_cell.angle_beta   90.00
_cell.angle_gamma   90.00
#
_symmetry.space_group_name_H-M   'P 1'
#
loop_
_entity.id
_entity.type
_entity.pdbx_description
1 polymer ?
#
loop_
_entity_poly.entity_id
_entity_poly.type
_entity_poly.pdbx_seq_one_letter_code
_entity_poly.pdbx_strand_id
1 'polypeptide(L)'
;MTTSIEEARQKYAEEREKRLRSDGTAQYSALAGMYEEFNRDPYVEPGFTRDPEIADVDAVIVGGGFGGMLEAANLRKLGVDNFRII
;
A
#
# COMPACT_ATOMS: atom_id res chain seq x y z
N MET A 1 -31.90 28.00 1.13
CA MET A 1 -32.18 27.33 -0.16
C MET A 1 -31.45 26.01 -0.15
N THR A 2 -32.15 24.91 -0.44
CA THR A 2 -31.54 23.57 -0.48
C THR A 2 -31.13 23.30 -1.93
N THR A 3 -29.86 22.99 -2.16
CA THR A 3 -29.34 22.62 -3.47
C THR A 3 -30.05 21.36 -3.97
N SER A 4 -30.54 21.37 -5.21
CA SER A 4 -31.09 20.18 -5.85
C SER A 4 -29.99 19.15 -6.16
N ILE A 5 -30.38 17.89 -6.33
CA ILE A 5 -29.45 16.82 -6.70
C ILE A 5 -28.73 17.15 -8.02
N GLU A 6 -29.41 17.82 -8.95
CA GLU A 6 -28.83 18.14 -10.26
C GLU A 6 -27.80 19.27 -10.16
N GLU A 7 -28.08 20.31 -9.39
CA GLU A 7 -27.10 21.37 -9.10
C GLU A 7 -25.86 20.82 -8.38
N ALA A 8 -26.05 19.85 -7.47
CA ALA A 8 -24.92 19.18 -6.82
C ALA A 8 -24.08 18.34 -7.79
N ARG A 9 -24.71 17.60 -8.71
CA ARG A 9 -24.02 16.83 -9.75
C ARG A 9 -23.24 17.71 -10.71
N GLN A 10 -23.86 18.80 -11.17
CA GLN A 10 -23.23 19.77 -12.04
C GLN A 10 -22.00 20.40 -11.35
N LYS A 11 -22.14 20.78 -10.08
CA LYS A 11 -21.01 21.29 -9.30
C LYS A 11 -19.89 20.25 -9.17
N TYR A 12 -20.20 18.98 -8.92
CA TYR A 12 -19.18 17.92 -8.89
C TYR A 12 -18.49 17.71 -10.24
N ALA A 13 -19.23 17.78 -11.35
CA ALA A 13 -18.65 17.67 -12.70
C ALA A 13 -17.68 18.82 -12.99
N GLU A 14 -18.08 20.06 -12.70
CA GLU A 14 -17.23 21.25 -12.85
C GLU A 14 -15.97 21.16 -11.99
N GLU A 15 -16.08 20.69 -10.75
CA GLU A 15 -14.94 20.51 -9.87
C GLU A 15 -14.03 19.36 -10.35
N ARG A 16 -14.59 18.25 -10.85
CA ARG A 16 -13.82 17.14 -11.44
C ARG A 16 -13.00 17.61 -12.63
N GLU A 17 -13.61 18.38 -13.53
CA GLU A 17 -12.98 18.86 -14.76
C GLU A 17 -11.70 19.66 -14.47
N LYS A 18 -11.70 20.49 -13.41
CA LYS A 18 -10.50 21.26 -12.98
C LYS A 18 -9.30 20.39 -12.61
N ARG A 19 -9.50 19.12 -12.28
CA ARG A 19 -8.45 18.20 -11.77
C ARG A 19 -8.12 17.09 -12.76
N LEU A 20 -8.82 16.99 -13.89
CA LEU A 20 -8.48 16.02 -14.92
C LEU A 20 -7.17 16.43 -15.58
N ARG A 21 -6.27 15.46 -15.70
CA ARG A 21 -5.00 15.63 -16.40
C ARG A 21 -4.82 14.51 -17.41
N SER A 22 -4.28 14.86 -18.57
CA SER A 22 -4.02 13.93 -19.67
C SER A 22 -2.88 12.97 -19.35
N ASP A 23 -1.94 13.37 -18.48
CA ASP A 23 -0.82 12.55 -18.02
C ASP A 23 -1.20 11.55 -16.90
N GLY A 24 -2.43 11.62 -16.37
CA GLY A 24 -2.96 10.61 -15.45
C GLY A 24 -2.06 10.40 -14.23
N THR A 25 -1.69 9.16 -13.94
CA THR A 25 -0.79 8.82 -12.82
C THR A 25 0.66 9.21 -13.06
N ALA A 26 1.07 9.49 -14.31
CA ALA A 26 2.43 9.93 -14.63
C ALA A 26 2.71 11.36 -14.16
N GLN A 27 1.71 12.08 -13.65
CA GLN A 27 1.91 13.36 -12.96
C GLN A 27 2.73 13.23 -11.66
N TYR A 28 2.87 12.01 -11.12
CA TYR A 28 3.62 11.73 -9.90
C TYR A 28 5.00 11.19 -10.22
N SER A 29 5.99 11.69 -9.48
CA SER A 29 7.35 11.16 -9.49
C SER A 29 7.49 10.06 -8.45
N ALA A 30 8.21 8.99 -8.80
CA ALA A 30 8.64 8.00 -7.82
C ALA A 30 9.59 8.64 -6.79
N LEU A 31 9.60 8.13 -5.57
CA LEU A 31 10.60 8.46 -4.54
C LEU A 31 11.91 7.73 -4.84
N ALA A 32 12.49 8.02 -6.00
CA ALA A 32 13.71 7.39 -6.50
C ALA A 32 14.74 8.46 -6.89
N GLY A 33 16.01 8.05 -7.02
CA GLY A 33 17.09 8.94 -7.46
C GLY A 33 17.33 10.06 -6.44
N MET A 34 17.05 11.32 -6.82
CA MET A 34 17.23 12.45 -5.89
C MET A 34 16.27 12.42 -4.70
N TYR A 35 15.19 11.64 -4.76
CA TYR A 35 14.18 11.51 -3.71
C TYR A 35 14.29 10.21 -2.90
N GLU A 36 15.32 9.40 -3.14
CA GLU A 36 15.49 8.08 -2.51
C GLU A 36 15.55 8.16 -0.97
N GLU A 37 16.09 9.26 -0.44
CA GLU A 37 16.16 9.50 1.01
C GLU A 37 14.77 9.51 1.66
N PHE A 38 13.75 10.00 0.96
CA PHE A 38 12.37 10.02 1.45
C PHE A 38 11.68 8.65 1.42
N ASN A 39 12.28 7.65 0.76
CA ASN A 39 11.76 6.29 0.68
C ASN A 39 12.34 5.35 1.74
N ARG A 40 13.24 5.85 2.60
CA ARG A 40 13.83 5.06 3.70
C ARG A 40 12.88 4.98 4.89
N ASP A 41 12.85 3.84 5.57
CA ASP A 41 12.12 3.68 6.82
C ASP A 41 12.80 4.49 7.93
N PRO A 42 12.16 5.56 8.46
CA PRO A 42 12.75 6.38 9.51
C PRO A 42 12.63 5.75 10.90
N TYR A 43 11.93 4.62 11.04
CA TYR A 43 11.64 3.97 12.32
C TYR A 43 12.52 2.75 12.60
N VAL A 44 13.29 2.29 11.62
CA VAL A 44 14.29 1.23 11.78
C VAL A 44 15.66 1.83 12.04
N GLU A 45 16.32 1.36 13.10
CA GLU A 45 17.72 1.68 13.36
C GLU A 45 18.61 1.19 12.22
N PRO A 46 19.49 2.05 11.65
CA PRO A 46 20.38 1.65 10.57
C PRO A 46 21.34 0.54 10.97
N GLY A 47 21.71 -0.31 10.00
CA GLY A 47 22.77 -1.30 10.19
C GLY A 47 22.32 -2.67 10.70
N PHE A 48 21.01 -2.92 10.79
CA PHE A 48 20.51 -4.27 11.01
C PHE A 48 20.92 -5.18 9.84
N THR A 49 21.60 -6.28 10.16
CA THR A 49 21.94 -7.33 9.21
C THR A 49 21.65 -8.69 9.83
N ARG A 50 21.26 -9.64 8.99
CA ARG A 50 21.08 -11.06 9.34
C ARG A 50 21.42 -11.92 8.14
N ASP A 51 21.72 -13.18 8.38
CA ASP A 51 21.88 -14.15 7.30
C ASP A 51 20.56 -14.33 6.53
N PRO A 52 20.64 -14.62 5.21
CA PRO A 52 19.46 -14.94 4.42
C PRO A 52 18.78 -16.19 4.99
N GLU A 53 17.45 -16.16 5.06
CA GLU A 53 16.68 -17.33 5.49
C GLU A 53 16.26 -18.12 4.25
N ILE A 54 16.65 -19.39 4.20
CA ILE A 54 16.22 -20.35 3.18
C ILE A 54 15.25 -21.31 3.87
N ALA A 55 14.00 -21.32 3.43
CA ALA A 55 12.95 -22.13 4.04
C ALA A 55 11.99 -22.68 2.98
N ASP A 56 11.63 -23.95 3.14
CA ASP A 56 10.50 -24.57 2.44
C ASP A 56 9.24 -24.38 3.27
N VAL A 57 8.31 -23.58 2.77
CA VAL A 57 7.07 -23.21 3.47
C VAL A 57 5.85 -23.57 2.63
N ASP A 58 4.73 -23.83 3.31
CA ASP A 58 3.46 -24.13 2.64
C ASP A 58 2.83 -22.86 2.06
N ALA A 59 3.11 -21.69 2.68
CA ALA A 59 2.66 -20.38 2.21
C ALA A 59 3.62 -19.25 2.58
N VAL A 60 3.65 -18.22 1.73
CA VAL A 60 4.35 -16.95 1.97
C VAL A 60 3.34 -15.81 1.91
N ILE A 61 3.31 -14.98 2.94
CA ILE A 61 2.54 -13.74 3.01
C ILE A 61 3.50 -12.59 2.74
N VAL A 62 3.23 -11.81 1.69
CA VAL A 62 4.01 -10.59 1.37
C VAL A 62 3.26 -9.37 1.91
N GLY A 63 3.87 -8.69 2.87
CA GLY A 63 3.34 -7.53 3.58
C GLY A 63 2.94 -7.84 5.02
N GLY A 64 3.72 -7.31 5.98
CA GLY A 64 3.47 -7.42 7.42
C GLY A 64 2.40 -6.46 8.00
N GLY A 65 1.54 -5.89 7.16
CA GLY A 65 0.45 -5.02 7.60
C GLY A 65 -0.75 -5.81 8.17
N PHE A 66 -1.85 -5.11 8.48
CA PHE A 66 -3.06 -5.75 9.02
C PHE A 66 -3.61 -6.87 8.13
N GLY A 67 -3.58 -6.69 6.80
CA GLY A 67 -4.02 -7.72 5.87
C GLY A 67 -3.21 -9.02 6.01
N GLY A 68 -1.88 -8.92 6.04
CA GLY A 68 -1.01 -10.08 6.20
C GLY A 68 -1.14 -10.74 7.58
N MET A 69 -1.29 -9.96 8.65
CA MET A 69 -1.53 -10.50 9.99
C MET A 69 -2.89 -11.22 10.11
N LEU A 70 -3.94 -10.68 9.48
CA LEU A 70 -5.24 -11.34 9.43
C LEU A 70 -5.18 -12.65 8.63
N GLU A 71 -4.45 -12.65 7.52
CA GLU A 71 -4.24 -13.86 6.72
C GLU A 71 -3.48 -14.92 7.53
N ALA A 72 -2.39 -14.54 8.20
CA ALA A 72 -1.65 -15.42 9.10
C ALA A 72 -2.55 -16.02 10.20
N ALA A 73 -3.45 -15.22 10.77
CA ALA A 73 -4.40 -15.72 11.76
C ALA A 73 -5.40 -16.72 11.17
N ASN A 74 -5.83 -16.54 9.92
CA ASN A 74 -6.73 -17.46 9.24
C ASN A 74 -6.03 -18.76 8.80
N LEU A 75 -4.79 -18.69 8.32
CA LEU A 75 -3.97 -19.87 8.02
C LEU A 75 -3.84 -20.77 9.25
N ARG A 76 -3.50 -20.19 10.42
CA ARG A 76 -3.43 -20.95 11.67
C ARG A 76 -4.77 -21.59 12.06
N LYS A 77 -5.90 -20.89 11.90
CA LYS A 77 -7.24 -21.45 12.19
C LYS A 77 -7.57 -22.66 11.30
N LEU A 78 -7.01 -22.69 10.10
CA LEU A 78 -7.18 -23.79 9.13
C LEU A 78 -6.12 -24.89 9.32
N GLY A 79 -5.24 -24.77 10.32
CA GLY A 79 -4.19 -25.76 10.61
C GLY A 79 -2.94 -25.62 9.73
N VAL A 80 -2.77 -24.49 9.03
CA VAL A 80 -1.55 -24.18 8.28
C VAL A 80 -0.64 -23.34 9.17
N ASP A 81 0.40 -23.98 9.71
CA ASP A 81 1.34 -23.34 10.64
C ASP A 81 2.72 -23.06 10.02
N ASN A 82 3.06 -23.72 8.90
CA ASN A 82 4.33 -23.55 8.21
C ASN A 82 4.24 -22.43 7.15
N PHE A 83 4.23 -21.18 7.62
CA PHE A 83 4.24 -20.01 6.75
C PHE A 83 5.18 -18.91 7.26
N ARG A 84 5.45 -17.93 6.40
CA ARG A 84 6.25 -16.74 6.71
C ARG A 84 5.53 -15.47 6.28
N ILE A 85 5.73 -14.40 7.04
CA ILE A 85 5.34 -13.04 6.67
C ILE A 85 6.63 -12.29 6.33
N ILE A 86 6.71 -11.76 5.11
CA ILE A 86 7.86 -11.02 4.57
C ILE A 86 7.42 -9.62 4.17
#